data_AF-A0A8S1HEZ5-F1
#
_entry.id   AF-A0A8S1HEZ5-F1
#
_cell.length_a   1.000
_cell.length_b   1.000
_cell.length_c   1.000
_cell.angle_alpha   90.00
_cell.angle_beta   90.00
_cell.angle_gamma   90.00
#
_symmetry.space_group_name_H-M   'P 1'
#
loop_
_entity.id
_entity.type
_entity.pdbx_description
1 polymer ?
#
loop_
_entity_poly.entity_id
_entity_poly.type
_entity_poly.pdbx_seq_one_letter_code
_entity_poly.pdbx_strand_id
1 'polypeptide(L)'
;MSSSTVLTVFAALVASANGLLWLQWGVRKCSFFDFFLLLRRVKRLLRNDADSKRHRRQAYLKEVGVGMLLRKMAANIKPTLDIKIEGDEWTMTSTSSFKTHAVKFKLGQEFDDKTADGRDVLSKFTVENDKLVQKETGKNGGKDSTILRFVEGGNKLSVTCECNGVKSVRTYEKAA
;
A
#
# COMPACT_ATOMS: atom_id res chain seq x y z
N MET A 1 -46.91 -24.81 -33.68
CA MET A 1 -47.46 -24.92 -32.31
C MET A 1 -46.84 -26.18 -31.73
N SER A 2 -46.06 -26.24 -30.65
CA SER A 2 -45.90 -25.43 -29.45
C SER A 2 -44.60 -25.89 -28.74
N SER A 3 -43.86 -24.96 -28.12
CA SER A 3 -43.07 -25.06 -26.87
C SER A 3 -42.73 -26.45 -26.28
N SER A 4 -41.55 -26.78 -25.75
CA SER A 4 -40.40 -26.02 -25.25
C SER A 4 -39.31 -27.03 -24.83
N THR A 5 -38.04 -26.70 -25.10
CA THR A 5 -36.88 -26.79 -24.17
C THR A 5 -36.63 -28.12 -23.42
N VAL A 6 -35.74 -29.02 -23.87
CA VAL A 6 -34.27 -29.06 -23.66
C VAL A 6 -33.83 -28.96 -22.19
N LEU A 7 -33.46 -30.11 -21.60
CA LEU A 7 -32.51 -30.30 -20.47
C LEU A 7 -32.52 -31.82 -20.21
N THR A 8 -31.50 -32.61 -20.53
CA THR A 8 -30.36 -32.86 -19.64
C THR A 8 -29.35 -33.72 -20.42
N VAL A 9 -28.20 -33.15 -20.79
CA VAL A 9 -27.10 -33.88 -21.43
C VAL A 9 -26.06 -34.23 -20.37
N PHE A 10 -25.89 -35.53 -20.18
CA PHE A 10 -24.68 -36.29 -19.85
C PHE A 10 -23.61 -35.72 -18.91
N ALA A 11 -23.41 -36.47 -17.83
CA ALA A 11 -22.26 -36.41 -16.95
C ALA A 11 -20.97 -36.98 -17.60
N ALA A 12 -19.84 -36.49 -17.07
CA ALA A 12 -18.49 -37.06 -17.02
C ALA A 12 -17.63 -37.06 -18.31
N LEU A 13 -16.45 -36.42 -18.24
CA LEU A 13 -15.15 -37.08 -18.48
C LEU A 13 -13.94 -36.15 -18.19
N VAL A 14 -12.97 -36.71 -17.45
CA VAL A 14 -11.50 -36.50 -17.51
C VAL A 14 -10.90 -35.17 -17.07
N ALA A 15 -10.28 -35.21 -15.89
CA ALA A 15 -9.08 -34.46 -15.55
C ALA A 15 -7.86 -35.10 -16.24
N SER A 16 -7.10 -34.34 -17.04
CA SER A 16 -5.69 -34.63 -17.35
C SER A 16 -5.00 -33.43 -18.00
N ALA A 17 -3.89 -33.02 -17.39
CA ALA A 17 -2.69 -32.40 -17.94
C ALA A 17 -2.76 -31.36 -19.09
N ASN A 18 -2.27 -30.15 -18.76
CA ASN A 18 -1.47 -29.25 -19.60
C ASN A 18 -1.95 -28.94 -21.03
N GLY A 19 -2.65 -27.80 -21.17
CA GLY A 19 -2.86 -27.16 -22.47
C GLY A 19 -3.71 -25.90 -22.35
N LEU A 20 -3.09 -24.75 -22.62
CA LEU A 20 -3.65 -23.43 -22.92
C LEU A 20 -5.19 -23.28 -22.87
N LEU A 21 -5.67 -22.41 -21.98
CA LEU A 21 -6.91 -21.66 -22.21
C LEU A 21 -6.68 -20.16 -21.99
N TRP A 22 -5.97 -19.57 -22.96
CA TRP A 22 -6.19 -18.17 -23.30
C TRP A 22 -7.55 -18.08 -23.99
N LEU A 23 -8.55 -17.48 -23.33
CA LEU A 23 -9.70 -16.75 -23.91
C LEU A 23 -10.84 -16.65 -22.87
N GLN A 24 -10.66 -15.76 -21.90
CA GLN A 24 -11.80 -15.13 -21.22
C GLN A 24 -11.45 -13.68 -20.88
N TRP A 25 -11.21 -12.88 -21.93
CA TRP A 25 -11.19 -11.43 -21.82
C TRP A 25 -12.57 -10.91 -22.22
N GLY A 26 -13.36 -10.55 -21.20
CA GLY A 26 -14.71 -10.02 -21.37
C GLY A 26 -15.12 -9.20 -20.15
N VAL A 27 -14.79 -7.91 -20.20
CA VAL A 27 -15.39 -6.79 -19.44
C VAL A 27 -15.01 -6.65 -17.94
N ARG A 28 -14.10 -5.70 -17.69
CA ARG A 28 -13.97 -4.82 -16.51
C ARG A 28 -13.79 -5.46 -15.13
N LYS A 29 -12.52 -5.69 -14.77
CA LYS A 29 -12.01 -5.48 -13.40
C LYS A 29 -10.71 -4.66 -13.44
N CYS A 30 -10.82 -3.39 -13.82
CA CYS A 30 -9.80 -2.38 -13.55
C CYS A 30 -9.88 -2.04 -12.07
N SER A 31 -9.00 -2.60 -11.23
CA SER A 31 -8.74 -2.06 -9.89
C SER A 31 -7.51 -2.73 -9.24
N PHE A 32 -7.52 -4.06 -9.12
CA PHE A 32 -6.40 -4.80 -8.51
C PHE A 32 -5.18 -4.86 -9.43
N PHE A 33 -5.42 -5.14 -10.70
CA PHE A 33 -4.37 -5.23 -11.70
C PHE A 33 -3.77 -3.85 -12.00
N ASP A 34 -4.50 -2.75 -11.81
CA ASP A 34 -3.99 -1.39 -11.98
C ASP A 34 -3.12 -0.95 -10.81
N PHE A 35 -3.49 -1.27 -9.55
CA PHE A 35 -2.60 -1.08 -8.40
C PHE A 35 -1.29 -1.87 -8.57
N PHE A 36 -1.40 -3.13 -9.01
CA PHE A 36 -0.27 -4.02 -9.22
C PHE A 36 0.57 -3.65 -10.46
N LEU A 37 -0.06 -3.29 -11.58
CA LEU A 37 0.62 -2.76 -12.79
C LEU A 37 1.27 -1.41 -12.51
N LEU A 38 0.68 -0.60 -11.63
CA LEU A 38 1.32 0.61 -11.19
C LEU A 38 2.60 0.26 -10.42
N LEU A 39 2.56 -0.65 -9.45
CA LEU A 39 3.74 -0.93 -8.62
C LEU A 39 4.78 -1.89 -9.25
N ARG A 40 4.45 -2.57 -10.36
CA ARG A 40 5.28 -3.60 -11.02
C ARG A 40 6.57 -3.10 -11.68
N ARG A 41 6.69 -1.82 -12.01
CA ARG A 41 7.97 -1.20 -12.41
C ARG A 41 8.43 -0.38 -11.23
N VAL A 42 9.67 -0.56 -10.79
CA VAL A 42 10.31 0.25 -9.74
C VAL A 42 9.86 1.70 -9.87
N LYS A 43 8.97 2.14 -8.98
CA LYS A 43 8.36 3.46 -9.07
C LYS A 43 8.92 4.32 -7.97
N ARG A 44 9.86 5.16 -8.36
CA ARG A 44 10.26 6.31 -7.60
C ARG A 44 9.09 7.28 -7.53
N LEU A 45 8.55 7.47 -6.33
CA LEU A 45 7.46 8.37 -6.05
C LEU A 45 7.99 9.57 -5.26
N LEU A 46 7.73 10.77 -5.76
CA LEU A 46 8.14 12.02 -5.13
C LEU A 46 6.96 12.61 -4.36
N ARG A 47 7.22 13.00 -3.11
CA ARG A 47 6.20 13.64 -2.27
C ARG A 47 5.88 15.04 -2.83
N ASN A 48 4.61 15.27 -3.16
CA ASN A 48 4.10 16.56 -3.63
C ASN A 48 2.99 17.09 -2.69
N ASP A 49 3.36 17.31 -1.42
CA ASP A 49 2.42 17.81 -0.42
C ASP A 49 2.36 19.34 -0.42
N ALA A 50 1.15 19.91 -0.50
CA ALA A 50 0.92 21.33 -0.26
C ALA A 50 1.27 21.72 1.18
N ASP A 51 1.78 22.94 1.36
CA ASP A 51 2.25 23.45 2.67
C ASP A 51 1.16 23.47 3.75
N SER A 52 -0.11 23.62 3.34
CA SER A 52 -1.28 23.56 4.23
C SER A 52 -1.46 22.21 4.95
N LYS A 53 -0.85 21.12 4.44
CA LYS A 53 -0.93 19.79 5.06
C LYS A 53 0.14 19.54 6.14
N ARG A 54 1.11 20.46 6.33
CA ARG A 54 2.21 20.31 7.31
C ARG A 54 1.71 20.24 8.77
N HIS A 55 0.67 21.00 9.13
CA HIS A 55 0.12 21.01 10.49
C HIS A 55 -0.50 19.65 10.89
N ARG A 56 -1.24 19.01 9.97
CA ARG A 56 -1.81 17.67 10.20
C ARG A 56 -0.73 16.59 10.35
N ARG A 57 0.38 16.73 9.60
CA ARG A 57 1.55 15.84 9.76
C ARG A 57 2.17 15.97 11.16
N GLN A 58 2.33 17.19 11.65
CA GLN A 58 2.85 17.44 12.99
C GLN A 58 1.90 16.93 14.08
N ALA A 59 0.58 17.03 13.87
CA ALA A 59 -0.42 16.48 14.78
C ALA A 59 -0.33 14.94 14.84
N TYR A 60 -0.24 14.27 13.68
CA TYR A 60 -0.05 12.81 13.62
C TYR A 60 1.25 12.40 14.32
N LEU A 61 2.38 13.02 13.99
CA LEU A 61 3.67 12.69 14.61
C LEU A 61 3.67 12.99 16.12
N LYS A 62 2.94 14.02 16.57
CA LYS A 62 2.77 14.31 18.01
C LYS A 62 2.05 13.16 18.67
N GLU A 63 0.96 12.72 18.04
CA GLU A 63 0.12 11.68 18.60
C GLU A 63 0.87 10.36 18.71
N VAL A 64 1.64 10.02 17.69
CA VAL A 64 2.54 8.86 17.65
C VAL A 64 3.67 8.90 18.69
N GLY A 65 3.90 10.05 19.35
CA GLY A 65 4.90 10.20 20.41
C GLY A 65 6.25 10.77 19.94
N VAL A 66 6.32 11.34 18.74
CA VAL A 66 7.55 11.94 18.21
C VAL A 66 7.80 13.31 18.87
N GLY A 67 9.04 13.54 19.33
CA GLY A 67 9.47 14.80 19.95
C GLY A 67 9.31 16.03 19.04
N MET A 68 9.17 17.22 19.64
CA MET A 68 8.88 18.47 18.89
C MET A 68 9.96 18.83 17.86
N LEU A 69 11.23 18.55 18.15
CA LEU A 69 12.35 18.82 17.25
C LEU A 69 12.27 17.97 15.98
N LEU A 70 12.12 16.65 16.13
CA LEU A 70 11.98 15.71 15.01
C LEU A 70 10.73 16.01 14.19
N ARG A 71 9.63 16.44 14.82
CA ARG A 71 8.40 16.84 14.11
C ARG A 71 8.61 18.02 13.17
N LYS A 72 9.34 19.05 13.58
CA LYS A 72 9.63 20.22 12.74
C LYS A 72 10.52 19.84 11.55
N MET A 73 11.53 19.01 11.79
CA MET A 73 12.39 18.50 10.70
C MET A 73 11.61 17.63 9.72
N ALA A 74 10.84 16.65 10.22
CA ALA A 74 10.03 15.75 9.41
C ALA A 74 8.91 16.46 8.61
N ALA A 75 8.47 17.64 9.06
CA ALA A 75 7.48 18.45 8.33
C ALA A 75 8.05 19.04 7.03
N ASN A 76 9.36 19.31 6.98
CA ASN A 76 10.03 19.93 5.83
C ASN A 76 10.67 18.90 4.89
N ILE A 77 10.82 17.65 5.34
CA ILE A 77 11.44 16.59 4.54
C ILE A 77 10.44 16.03 3.52
N LYS A 78 10.90 15.94 2.27
CA LYS A 78 10.22 15.26 1.16
C LYS A 78 10.92 13.91 0.91
N PRO A 79 10.46 12.81 1.53
CA PRO A 79 10.99 11.50 1.23
C PRO A 79 10.55 11.04 -0.15
N THR A 80 11.46 10.34 -0.80
CA THR A 80 11.23 9.56 -2.00
C THR A 80 10.84 8.15 -1.58
N LEU A 81 9.79 7.60 -2.19
CA LEU A 81 9.32 6.26 -1.89
C LEU A 81 9.51 5.38 -3.13
N ASP A 82 10.31 4.34 -3.00
CA ASP A 82 10.57 3.33 -4.02
C ASP A 82 9.90 2.02 -3.59
N ILE A 83 8.99 1.51 -4.42
CA ILE A 83 8.38 0.18 -4.22
C ILE A 83 8.88 -0.75 -5.34
N LYS A 84 9.37 -1.92 -4.94
CA LYS A 84 9.79 -3.01 -5.83
C LYS A 84 9.01 -4.27 -5.44
N ILE A 85 8.53 -4.99 -6.44
CA ILE A 85 7.79 -6.26 -6.25
C ILE A 85 8.51 -7.32 -7.08
N GLU A 86 8.99 -8.37 -6.42
CA GLU A 86 9.66 -9.52 -7.03
C GLU A 86 8.89 -10.79 -6.69
N GLY A 87 8.00 -11.22 -7.60
CA GLY A 87 7.07 -12.31 -7.32
C GLY A 87 6.13 -11.97 -6.17
N ASP A 88 6.29 -12.68 -5.06
CA ASP A 88 5.50 -12.51 -3.83
C ASP A 88 6.19 -11.63 -2.77
N GLU A 89 7.44 -11.22 -3.01
CA GLU A 89 8.21 -10.39 -2.08
C GLU A 89 8.10 -8.91 -2.45
N TRP A 90 7.75 -8.09 -1.47
CA TRP A 90 7.60 -6.65 -1.60
C TRP A 90 8.75 -5.97 -0.88
N THR A 91 9.47 -5.10 -1.57
CA THR A 91 10.48 -4.23 -0.98
C THR A 91 10.00 -2.79 -1.06
N MET A 92 9.85 -2.12 0.08
CA MET A 92 9.53 -0.70 0.15
C MET A 92 10.71 0.05 0.77
N THR A 93 11.28 0.98 0.01
CA THR A 93 12.39 1.83 0.43
C THR A 93 11.94 3.27 0.47
N SER A 94 11.91 3.86 1.66
CA SER A 94 11.68 5.29 1.86
C SER A 94 13.02 5.98 2.09
N THR A 95 13.49 6.71 1.08
CA THR A 95 14.73 7.50 1.14
C THR A 95 14.41 8.94 1.49
N SER A 96 15.08 9.49 2.50
CA SER A 96 14.90 10.90 2.90
C SER A 96 16.25 11.53 3.23
N SER A 97 16.32 12.87 3.25
CA SER A 97 17.55 13.61 3.62
C SER A 97 18.05 13.32 5.04
N PHE A 98 17.25 12.64 5.87
CA PHE A 98 17.60 12.29 7.23
C PHE A 98 18.02 10.83 7.36
N LYS A 99 17.17 9.90 6.91
CA LYS A 99 17.42 8.46 6.94
C LYS A 99 16.76 7.74 5.77
N THR A 100 17.39 6.67 5.33
CA THR A 100 16.79 5.68 4.43
C THR A 100 16.25 4.53 5.26
N HIS A 101 14.97 4.20 5.09
CA HIS A 101 14.31 3.06 5.73
C HIS A 101 13.86 2.11 4.62
N ALA A 102 14.31 0.86 4.68
CA ALA A 102 13.98 -0.17 3.69
C ALA A 102 13.41 -1.39 4.41
N VAL A 103 12.26 -1.86 3.94
CA VAL A 103 11.58 -3.04 4.48
C VAL A 103 11.27 -4.03 3.37
N LYS A 104 11.45 -5.31 3.68
CA LYS A 104 11.09 -6.44 2.83
C LYS A 104 9.99 -7.22 3.53
N PHE A 105 8.88 -7.43 2.85
CA PHE A 105 7.71 -8.06 3.45
C PHE A 105 6.94 -8.90 2.43
N LYS A 106 6.10 -9.79 2.95
CA LYS A 106 5.09 -10.51 2.19
C LYS A 106 3.71 -10.08 2.67
N LEU A 107 2.76 -10.02 1.76
CA LEU A 107 1.39 -9.66 2.12
C LEU A 107 0.80 -10.69 3.10
N GLY A 108 0.09 -10.20 4.11
CA GLY A 108 -0.53 -11.02 5.15
C GLY A 108 0.40 -11.45 6.28
N GLN A 109 1.72 -11.24 6.17
CA GLN A 109 2.69 -11.63 7.18
C GLN A 109 3.02 -10.44 8.11
N GLU A 110 3.12 -10.74 9.40
CA GLU A 110 3.57 -9.81 10.42
C GLU A 110 5.09 -9.89 10.55
N PHE A 111 5.73 -8.74 10.71
CA PHE A 111 7.17 -8.65 10.94
C PHE A 111 7.53 -7.49 11.85
N ASP A 112 8.69 -7.62 12.49
CA ASP A 112 9.28 -6.55 13.29
C ASP A 112 9.85 -5.45 12.41
N ASP A 113 9.33 -4.23 12.57
CA ASP A 113 9.78 -3.05 11.86
C ASP A 113 10.25 -1.98 12.85
N LYS A 114 11.35 -1.32 12.48
CA LYS A 114 11.84 -0.14 13.19
C LYS A 114 11.60 1.07 12.31
N THR A 115 10.53 1.79 12.62
CA THR A 115 10.12 2.97 11.86
C THR A 115 11.21 4.04 11.87
N ALA A 116 11.24 4.89 10.83
CA ALA A 116 12.22 5.98 10.71
C ALA A 116 12.18 6.97 11.90
N ASP A 117 11.04 7.04 12.59
CA ASP A 117 10.83 7.84 13.80
C ASP A 117 11.45 7.21 15.06
N GLY A 118 12.03 6.01 14.96
CA GLY A 118 12.74 5.31 16.04
C GLY A 118 11.88 4.39 16.90
N ARG A 119 10.60 4.18 16.53
CA ARG A 119 9.69 3.26 17.24
C ARG A 119 9.83 1.85 16.70
N ASP A 120 9.86 0.88 17.61
CA ASP A 120 9.74 -0.54 17.31
C ASP A 120 8.24 -0.88 17.21
N VAL A 121 7.82 -1.43 16.07
CA VAL A 121 6.43 -1.76 15.77
C VAL A 121 6.33 -3.13 15.13
N LEU A 122 5.21 -3.82 15.32
CA LEU A 122 4.85 -4.97 14.51
C LEU A 122 4.06 -4.51 13.30
N SER A 123 4.62 -4.65 12.11
CA SER A 123 4.02 -4.22 10.85
C SER A 123 3.38 -5.40 10.12
N LYS A 124 2.15 -5.19 9.62
CA LYS A 124 1.44 -6.12 8.74
C LYS A 124 0.90 -5.39 7.52
N PHE A 125 1.18 -5.92 6.33
CA PHE A 125 0.66 -5.37 5.08
C PHE A 125 -0.43 -6.26 4.50
N THR A 126 -1.61 -5.71 4.27
CA THR A 126 -2.73 -6.39 3.63
C THR A 126 -3.23 -5.55 2.45
N VAL A 127 -3.82 -6.20 1.45
CA VAL A 127 -4.51 -5.49 0.36
C VAL A 127 -6.01 -5.72 0.53
N GLU A 128 -6.74 -4.62 0.71
CA GLU A 128 -8.19 -4.62 0.92
C GLU A 128 -8.82 -3.59 -0.03
N ASN A 129 -9.77 -4.02 -0.87
CA ASN A 129 -10.47 -3.13 -1.82
C ASN A 129 -9.50 -2.27 -2.66
N ASP A 130 -8.42 -2.88 -3.15
CA ASP A 130 -7.37 -2.24 -3.97
C ASP A 130 -6.59 -1.13 -3.26
N LYS A 131 -6.60 -1.17 -1.92
CA LYS A 131 -5.79 -0.32 -1.06
C LYS A 131 -4.79 -1.19 -0.31
N LEU A 132 -3.54 -0.76 -0.30
CA LEU A 132 -2.53 -1.36 0.55
C LEU A 132 -2.65 -0.77 1.95
N VAL A 133 -3.11 -1.61 2.87
CA VAL A 133 -3.28 -1.30 4.28
C VAL A 133 -2.05 -1.81 5.01
N GLN A 134 -1.37 -0.92 5.72
CA GLN A 134 -0.32 -1.28 6.67
C GLN A 134 -0.84 -1.01 8.07
N LYS A 135 -0.88 -2.04 8.91
CA LYS A 135 -1.17 -1.92 10.34
C LYS A 135 0.16 -2.00 11.09
N GLU A 136 0.49 -0.94 11.82
CA GLU A 136 1.63 -0.87 12.72
C GLU A 136 1.10 -0.98 14.15
N THR A 137 1.47 -2.05 14.87
CA THR A 137 1.16 -2.22 16.28
C THR A 137 2.35 -1.78 17.11
N GLY A 138 2.17 -0.82 18.01
CA GLY A 138 3.26 -0.29 18.81
C GLY A 138 3.82 -1.30 19.80
N LYS A 139 5.14 -1.48 19.85
CA LYS A 139 5.81 -2.22 20.92
C LYS A 139 6.30 -1.27 22.00
N ASN A 140 6.56 -1.79 23.21
CA ASN A 140 7.15 -1.03 24.34
C ASN A 140 6.38 0.26 24.72
N GLY A 141 5.04 0.23 24.69
CA GLY A 141 4.21 1.39 24.99
C GLY A 141 4.05 2.38 23.80
N GLY A 142 4.52 1.99 22.61
CA GLY A 142 4.21 2.69 21.37
C GLY A 142 2.72 2.62 21.03
N LYS A 143 2.23 3.62 20.30
CA LYS A 143 0.83 3.67 19.83
C LYS A 143 0.69 2.97 18.48
N ASP A 144 -0.49 2.41 18.27
CA ASP A 144 -0.87 1.80 17.01
C ASP A 144 -1.15 2.85 15.94
N SER A 145 -0.76 2.52 14.72
CA SER A 145 -0.94 3.36 13.55
C SER A 145 -1.45 2.53 12.37
N THR A 146 -2.36 3.11 11.59
CA THR A 146 -2.80 2.52 10.33
C THR A 146 -2.38 3.44 9.18
N ILE A 147 -1.78 2.86 8.15
CA ILE A 147 -1.33 3.58 6.97
C ILE A 147 -2.01 2.97 5.75
N LEU A 148 -2.87 3.75 5.11
CA LEU A 148 -3.60 3.37 3.91
C LEU A 148 -2.94 4.00 2.70
N ARG A 149 -2.62 3.19 1.69
CA ARG A 149 -2.03 3.63 0.42
C ARG A 149 -2.94 3.20 -0.73
N PHE A 150 -3.35 4.14 -1.56
CA PHE A 150 -4.18 3.86 -2.71
C PHE A 150 -3.84 4.79 -3.87
N VAL A 151 -4.07 4.32 -5.09
CA VAL A 151 -3.77 5.07 -6.30
C VAL A 151 -5.00 5.88 -6.70
N GLU A 152 -4.81 7.18 -6.89
CA GLU A 152 -5.82 8.10 -7.40
C GLU A 152 -5.49 8.47 -8.85
N GLY A 153 -6.43 8.23 -9.76
CA GLY A 153 -6.32 8.68 -11.16
C GLY A 153 -5.10 8.13 -11.93
N GLY A 154 -4.60 6.95 -11.55
CA GLY A 154 -3.50 6.24 -12.22
C GLY A 154 -2.10 6.83 -12.03
N ASN A 155 -1.94 8.11 -11.68
CA ASN A 155 -0.62 8.76 -11.62
C ASN A 155 -0.26 9.33 -10.24
N LYS A 156 -1.21 9.32 -9.28
CA LYS A 156 -1.00 9.84 -7.93
C LYS A 156 -1.17 8.72 -6.91
N LEU A 157 -0.28 8.65 -5.93
CA LEU A 157 -0.42 7.76 -4.78
C LEU A 157 -0.83 8.58 -3.56
N SER A 158 -2.01 8.30 -3.04
CA SER A 158 -2.54 8.90 -1.82
C SER A 158 -2.20 8.01 -0.63
N VAL A 159 -1.58 8.60 0.39
CA VAL A 159 -1.12 7.91 1.60
C VAL A 159 -1.75 8.58 2.81
N THR A 160 -2.66 7.88 3.48
CA THR A 160 -3.32 8.35 4.70
C THR A 160 -2.74 7.62 5.90
N CYS A 161 -2.13 8.36 6.82
CA CYS A 161 -1.68 7.85 8.11
C CYS A 161 -2.69 8.25 9.18
N GLU A 162 -3.08 7.31 10.03
CA GLU A 162 -4.03 7.50 11.12
C GLU A 162 -3.50 6.89 12.41
N CYS A 163 -3.59 7.64 13.51
CA CYS A 163 -3.26 7.18 14.86
C CYS A 163 -4.24 7.86 15.83
N ASN A 164 -4.95 7.08 16.67
CA ASN A 164 -5.92 7.57 17.66
C ASN A 164 -6.90 8.65 17.12
N GLY A 165 -7.41 8.47 15.90
CA GLY A 165 -8.33 9.41 15.25
C GLY A 165 -7.67 10.64 14.58
N VAL A 166 -6.37 10.87 14.76
CA VAL A 166 -5.62 11.91 14.06
C VAL A 166 -5.19 11.41 12.69
N LYS A 167 -5.69 12.05 11.63
CA LYS A 167 -5.41 11.67 10.23
C LYS A 167 -4.49 12.67 9.54
N SER A 168 -3.49 12.13 8.83
CA SER A 168 -2.55 12.87 7.98
C SER A 168 -2.56 12.27 6.58
N VAL A 169 -3.03 13.03 5.59
CA VAL A 169 -3.00 12.62 4.17
C VAL A 169 -1.79 13.22 3.48
N ARG A 170 -1.09 12.40 2.70
CA ARG A 170 0.06 12.77 1.88
C ARG A 170 -0.15 12.29 0.45
N THR A 171 0.23 13.11 -0.52
CA THR A 171 0.11 12.76 -1.94
C THR A 171 1.49 12.66 -2.56
N TYR A 172 1.71 11.59 -3.31
CA TYR A 172 2.91 11.34 -4.07
C TYR A 172 2.56 11.32 -5.56
N GLU A 173 3.48 11.82 -6.37
CA GLU A 173 3.37 11.74 -7.82
C GLU A 173 4.51 10.87 -8.34
N LYS A 174 4.24 10.12 -9.40
CA LYS A 174 5.26 9.33 -10.08
C LYS A 174 6.36 10.27 -10.57
N ALA A 175 7.62 9.98 -10.22
CA ALA A 175 8.74 10.65 -10.86
C ALA A 175 8.67 10.40 -12.36
N ALA A 176 8.81 11.47 -13.15
CA ALA A 176 8.83 11.41 -14.60
C ALA A 176 10.05 10.61 -15.09
#